data_AF-A0A3R0CBK0-F1
#
_entry.id   AF-A0A3R0CBK0-F1
#
_cell.length_a   1.000
_cell.length_b   1.000
_cell.length_c   1.000
_cell.angle_alpha   90.00
_cell.angle_beta   90.00
_cell.angle_gamma   90.00
#
_symmetry.space_group_name_H-M   'P 1'
#
loop_
_entity.id
_entity.type
_entity.pdbx_description
1 polymer ?
#
loop_
_entity_poly.entity_id
_entity_poly.type
_entity_poly.pdbx_seq_one_letter_code
_entity_poly.pdbx_strand_id
1 'polypeptide(L)'
;MSKTNEYNIKDMALADQGLKRINWAKSHMPIMRNLISRLEKEKPFEGLTIGICLHVEAKTGVWVEALTRGGAKIAVTGSPGSTQDETAAALVKFFGAHVYSQREESFEEHIRYCKDVLRMGPDLIADNGADLHELILRDPEFKHLQEKLLGATEETTTGANRLREDFSSEQWPTLIINDTLSKRIIENRFGVGSSVVESIAHATNVMLHGKNFIPEQDTVSWRYPLSLEMLM
;
A
#
# COMPACT_ATOMS: atom_id res chain seq x y z
N MET A 1 -24.21 2.73 20.51
CA MET A 1 -23.13 3.03 19.54
C MET A 1 -21.86 2.39 20.09
N SER A 2 -21.46 1.26 19.53
CA SER A 2 -20.18 0.63 19.86
C SER A 2 -19.06 1.61 19.52
N LYS A 3 -18.13 1.90 20.44
CA LYS A 3 -16.92 2.64 20.12
C LYS A 3 -16.17 1.83 19.06
N THR A 4 -16.16 2.28 17.82
CA THR A 4 -15.17 1.82 16.84
C THR A 4 -13.80 2.05 17.47
N ASN A 5 -13.02 0.99 17.64
CA ASN A 5 -11.63 1.13 18.10
C ASN A 5 -10.93 2.08 17.13
N GLU A 6 -10.30 3.15 17.64
CA GLU A 6 -9.69 4.19 16.79
C GLU A 6 -8.54 3.63 15.94
N TYR A 7 -7.96 2.50 16.35
CA TYR A 7 -6.91 1.76 15.65
C TYR A 7 -6.81 0.32 16.19
N ASN A 8 -6.19 -0.57 15.43
CA ASN A 8 -5.73 -1.90 15.84
C ASN A 8 -4.30 -2.11 15.31
N ILE A 9 -3.32 -1.99 16.21
CA ILE A 9 -1.89 -2.14 15.93
C ILE A 9 -1.26 -3.01 17.02
N LYS A 10 -0.06 -3.54 16.76
CA LYS A 10 0.65 -4.41 17.71
C LYS A 10 1.10 -3.72 18.99
N ASP A 11 1.82 -2.59 18.87
CA ASP A 11 2.36 -1.87 20.03
C ASP A 11 2.63 -0.39 19.71
N MET A 12 2.00 0.51 20.46
CA MET A 12 2.16 1.96 20.32
C MET A 12 3.58 2.45 20.72
N ALA A 13 4.30 1.71 21.57
CA ALA A 13 5.65 2.08 22.01
C ALA A 13 6.66 2.10 20.84
N LEU A 14 6.36 1.43 19.73
CA LEU A 14 7.20 1.37 18.53
C LEU A 14 7.16 2.64 17.68
N ALA A 15 6.24 3.57 17.96
CA ALA A 15 5.97 4.72 17.09
C ALA A 15 7.20 5.61 16.84
N ASP A 16 8.03 5.85 17.85
CA ASP A 16 9.24 6.69 17.70
C ASP A 16 10.28 6.05 16.76
N GLN A 17 10.37 4.72 16.75
CA GLN A 17 11.21 3.99 15.78
C GLN A 17 10.61 4.07 14.38
N GLY A 18 9.30 3.90 14.25
CA GLY A 18 8.61 4.04 12.97
C GLY A 18 8.77 5.43 12.36
N LEU A 19 8.67 6.48 13.17
CA LEU A 19 8.86 7.86 12.71
C LEU A 19 10.28 8.08 12.14
N LYS A 20 11.31 7.49 12.78
CA LYS A 20 12.69 7.54 12.25
C LYS A 20 12.79 6.86 10.88
N ARG A 21 12.15 5.70 10.70
CA ARG A 21 12.13 4.97 9.42
C ARG A 21 11.39 5.75 8.33
N ILE A 22 10.23 6.32 8.65
CA ILE A 22 9.46 7.17 7.73
C ILE A 22 10.29 8.38 7.30
N ASN A 23 10.95 9.06 8.24
CA ASN A 23 11.81 10.21 7.92
C ASN A 23 13.04 9.81 7.08
N TRP A 24 13.63 8.64 7.34
CA TRP A 24 14.69 8.10 6.50
C TRP A 24 14.20 7.85 5.06
N ALA A 25 13.06 7.18 4.88
CA ALA A 25 12.47 6.99 3.56
C ALA A 25 12.19 8.33 2.87
N LYS A 26 11.58 9.29 3.58
CA LYS A 26 11.28 10.64 3.08
C LYS A 26 12.53 11.38 2.60
N SER A 27 13.68 11.18 3.25
CA SER A 27 14.95 11.79 2.83
C SER A 27 15.47 11.26 1.47
N HIS A 28 14.95 10.12 1.01
CA HIS A 28 15.27 9.52 -0.30
C HIS A 28 14.12 9.62 -1.33
N MET A 29 12.99 10.26 -0.98
CA MET A 29 11.82 10.44 -1.85
C MET A 29 11.59 11.92 -2.21
N PRO A 30 12.45 12.55 -3.03
CA PRO A 30 12.39 14.00 -3.29
C PRO A 30 11.07 14.45 -3.93
N ILE A 31 10.49 13.63 -4.81
CA ILE A 31 9.17 13.91 -5.42
C ILE A 31 8.09 13.98 -4.33
N MET A 32 8.10 13.02 -3.40
CA MET A 32 7.14 13.02 -2.29
C MET A 32 7.32 14.21 -1.36
N ARG A 33 8.56 14.63 -1.06
CA ARG A 33 8.79 15.84 -0.24
C ARG A 33 8.20 17.09 -0.87
N ASN A 34 8.36 17.24 -2.19
CA ASN A 34 7.76 18.36 -2.92
C ASN A 34 6.23 18.28 -2.90
N LEU A 35 5.68 17.08 -3.11
CA LEU A 35 4.24 16.85 -3.05
C LEU A 35 3.65 17.15 -1.66
N ILE A 36 4.28 16.70 -0.58
CA ILE A 36 3.93 17.03 0.80
C ILE A 36 3.83 18.55 0.98
N SER A 37 4.86 19.29 0.55
CA SER A 37 4.91 20.75 0.67
C SER A 37 3.81 21.47 -0.13
N ARG A 38 3.38 20.87 -1.24
CA ARG A 38 2.28 21.39 -2.08
C ARG A 38 0.93 21.08 -1.46
N LEU A 39 0.68 19.81 -1.11
CA LEU A 39 -0.58 19.36 -0.52
C LEU A 39 -0.88 20.04 0.81
N GLU A 40 0.12 20.32 1.63
CA GLU A 40 -0.06 21.05 2.90
C GLU A 40 -0.62 22.46 2.71
N LYS A 41 -0.30 23.11 1.57
CA LYS A 41 -0.81 24.44 1.22
C LYS A 41 -2.17 24.39 0.56
N GLU A 42 -2.36 23.45 -0.37
CA GLU A 42 -3.56 23.35 -1.19
C GLU A 42 -4.72 22.65 -0.47
N LYS A 43 -4.41 21.76 0.49
CA LYS A 43 -5.34 20.91 1.23
C LYS A 43 -6.47 20.32 0.36
N PRO A 44 -6.15 19.66 -0.77
CA PRO A 44 -7.18 19.23 -1.72
C PRO A 44 -8.08 18.12 -1.19
N PHE A 45 -7.72 17.49 -0.06
CA PHE A 45 -8.48 16.40 0.54
C PHE A 45 -9.20 16.83 1.84
N GLU A 46 -9.28 18.14 2.12
CA GLU A 46 -9.98 18.64 3.29
C GLU A 46 -11.44 18.17 3.31
N GLY A 47 -11.83 17.53 4.41
CA GLY A 47 -13.16 16.96 4.60
C GLY A 47 -13.38 15.58 3.98
N LEU A 48 -12.43 15.05 3.22
CA LEU A 48 -12.51 13.71 2.63
C LEU A 48 -11.91 12.64 3.55
N THR A 49 -12.54 11.47 3.55
CA THR A 49 -12.00 10.25 4.16
C THR A 49 -11.42 9.35 3.06
N ILE A 50 -10.18 8.90 3.21
CA ILE A 50 -9.51 7.99 2.29
C ILE A 50 -9.28 6.65 2.99
N GLY A 51 -9.85 5.58 2.43
CA GLY A 51 -9.64 4.20 2.86
C GLY A 51 -8.53 3.55 2.07
N ILE A 52 -7.58 2.89 2.74
CA ILE A 52 -6.38 2.36 2.11
C ILE A 52 -6.21 0.89 2.49
N CYS A 53 -6.01 0.02 1.50
CA CYS A 53 -5.49 -1.32 1.67
C CYS A 53 -4.18 -1.42 0.88
N LEU A 54 -3.05 -1.35 1.58
CA LEU A 54 -1.71 -1.36 0.99
C LEU A 54 -0.69 -1.78 2.04
N HIS A 55 0.41 -2.42 1.64
CA HIS A 55 1.52 -2.74 2.55
C HIS A 55 1.89 -1.56 3.46
N VAL A 56 1.84 -1.77 4.79
CA VAL A 56 2.14 -0.72 5.77
C VAL A 56 3.64 -0.70 6.06
N GLU A 57 4.37 0.07 5.26
CA GLU A 57 5.82 0.21 5.34
C GLU A 57 6.24 1.69 5.42
N ALA A 58 7.51 1.96 5.72
CA ALA A 58 8.02 3.32 5.84
C ALA A 58 7.69 4.21 4.62
N LYS A 59 7.73 3.67 3.39
CA LYS A 59 7.38 4.39 2.16
C LYS A 59 5.89 4.76 2.09
N THR A 60 5.02 3.84 2.51
CA THR A 60 3.59 4.09 2.70
C THR A 60 3.38 5.16 3.75
N GLY A 61 4.19 5.18 4.81
CA GLY A 61 4.14 6.24 5.82
C GLY A 61 4.44 7.64 5.28
N VAL A 62 5.36 7.77 4.32
CA VAL A 62 5.61 9.06 3.64
C VAL A 62 4.40 9.51 2.82
N TRP A 63 3.72 8.55 2.18
CA TRP A 63 2.52 8.84 1.40
C TRP A 63 1.33 9.21 2.29
N VAL A 64 1.11 8.49 3.38
CA VAL A 64 0.08 8.83 4.38
C VAL A 64 0.34 10.21 5.00
N GLU A 65 1.60 10.57 5.32
CA GLU A 65 1.94 11.94 5.74
C GLU A 65 1.47 12.97 4.70
N ALA A 66 1.68 12.71 3.41
CA ALA A 66 1.29 13.62 2.33
C ALA A 66 -0.23 13.79 2.25
N LEU A 67 -1.00 12.71 2.37
CA LEU A 67 -2.46 12.76 2.32
C LEU A 67 -3.05 13.44 3.56
N THR A 68 -2.56 13.11 4.77
CA THR A 68 -2.98 13.75 6.02
C THR A 68 -2.69 15.25 5.99
N ARG A 69 -1.49 15.67 5.57
CA ARG A 69 -1.18 17.11 5.41
C ARG A 69 -2.03 17.77 4.33
N GLY A 70 -2.43 17.01 3.31
CA GLY A 70 -3.41 17.41 2.31
C GLY A 70 -4.85 17.55 2.85
N GLY A 71 -5.09 17.33 4.14
CA GLY A 71 -6.39 17.53 4.80
C GLY A 71 -7.25 16.27 4.91
N ALA A 72 -6.77 15.11 4.42
CA ALA A 72 -7.53 13.87 4.44
C ALA A 72 -7.62 13.26 5.84
N LYS A 73 -8.76 12.65 6.16
CA LYS A 73 -8.88 11.65 7.21
C LYS A 73 -8.51 10.28 6.65
N ILE A 74 -7.54 9.59 7.25
CA ILE A 74 -7.02 8.32 6.72
C ILE A 74 -7.49 7.14 7.56
N ALA A 75 -7.97 6.10 6.89
CA ALA A 75 -8.11 4.75 7.44
C ALA A 75 -7.28 3.77 6.60
N VAL A 76 -6.42 2.97 7.21
CA VAL A 76 -5.46 2.12 6.48
C VAL A 76 -5.34 0.73 7.09
N THR A 77 -5.29 -0.28 6.23
CA THR A 77 -4.91 -1.66 6.54
C THR A 77 -3.76 -2.10 5.64
N GLY A 78 -2.99 -3.08 6.12
CA GLY A 78 -1.94 -3.77 5.37
C GLY A 78 -2.47 -4.96 4.60
N SER A 79 -1.55 -5.64 3.90
CA SER A 79 -1.76 -7.01 3.40
C SER A 79 -1.10 -8.01 4.36
N PRO A 80 -1.57 -9.27 4.41
CA PRO A 80 -1.03 -10.27 5.34
C PRO A 80 0.50 -10.39 5.28
N GLY A 81 1.17 -10.32 6.43
CA GLY A 81 2.63 -10.46 6.53
C GLY A 81 3.46 -9.23 6.14
N SER A 82 2.86 -8.21 5.55
CA SER A 82 3.60 -7.07 4.98
C SER A 82 3.83 -5.91 5.95
N THR A 83 3.01 -5.80 6.99
CA THR A 83 3.05 -4.67 7.91
C THR A 83 4.35 -4.61 8.71
N GLN A 84 4.92 -3.40 8.77
CA GLN A 84 5.98 -3.01 9.70
C GLN A 84 5.30 -2.38 10.92
N ASP A 85 5.22 -3.12 12.02
CA ASP A 85 4.45 -2.75 13.22
C ASP A 85 4.84 -1.37 13.77
N GLU A 86 6.12 -1.01 13.69
CA GLU A 86 6.62 0.30 14.07
C GLU A 86 6.11 1.43 13.16
N THR A 87 5.95 1.16 11.86
CA THR A 87 5.35 2.12 10.92
C THR A 87 3.88 2.32 11.25
N ALA A 88 3.14 1.23 11.49
CA ALA A 88 1.73 1.29 11.91
C ALA A 88 1.55 2.15 13.17
N ALA A 89 2.40 1.96 14.18
CA ALA A 89 2.39 2.77 15.39
C ALA A 89 2.69 4.26 15.13
N ALA A 90 3.64 4.56 14.26
CA ALA A 90 3.98 5.94 13.90
C ALA A 90 2.83 6.65 13.17
N LEU A 91 2.12 5.93 12.28
CA LEU A 91 0.94 6.42 11.57
C LEU A 91 -0.17 6.87 12.51
N VAL A 92 -0.44 6.08 13.55
CA VAL A 92 -1.42 6.47 14.58
C VAL A 92 -0.91 7.67 15.39
N LYS A 93 0.29 7.55 15.98
CA LYS A 93 0.80 8.54 16.97
C LYS A 93 1.09 9.92 16.38
N PHE A 94 1.68 9.97 15.18
CA PHE A 94 2.22 11.23 14.62
C PHE A 94 1.44 11.79 13.44
N PHE A 95 0.64 10.95 12.78
CA PHE A 95 -0.12 11.34 11.59
C PHE A 95 -1.64 11.22 11.78
N GLY A 96 -2.11 10.80 12.95
CA GLY A 96 -3.54 10.73 13.28
C GLY A 96 -4.34 9.80 12.38
N ALA A 97 -3.67 8.85 11.71
CA ALA A 97 -4.33 7.87 10.85
C ALA A 97 -4.99 6.77 11.69
N HIS A 98 -6.14 6.29 11.24
CA HIS A 98 -6.79 5.11 11.78
C HIS A 98 -6.15 3.88 11.14
N VAL A 99 -5.35 3.12 11.89
CA VAL A 99 -4.59 1.99 11.35
C VAL A 99 -5.16 0.69 11.90
N TYR A 100 -5.51 -0.24 11.01
CA TYR A 100 -5.97 -1.59 11.35
C TYR A 100 -5.05 -2.58 10.66
N SER A 101 -3.89 -2.89 11.23
CA SER A 101 -3.01 -3.90 10.67
C SER A 101 -1.91 -4.29 11.64
N GLN A 102 -1.49 -5.56 11.55
CA GLN A 102 -0.36 -6.09 12.29
C GLN A 102 0.46 -7.00 11.37
N ARG A 103 1.76 -7.12 11.64
CA ARG A 103 2.65 -7.99 10.83
C ARG A 103 2.16 -9.43 10.78
N GLU A 104 1.70 -9.96 11.91
CA GLU A 104 1.29 -11.36 12.09
C GLU A 104 -0.24 -11.49 12.09
N GLU A 105 -0.92 -10.88 11.11
CA GLU A 105 -2.37 -11.01 10.93
C GLU A 105 -2.75 -12.29 10.16
N SER A 106 -3.83 -12.97 10.59
CA SER A 106 -4.45 -14.03 9.78
C SER A 106 -5.22 -13.45 8.59
N PHE A 107 -5.59 -14.30 7.63
CA PHE A 107 -6.44 -13.85 6.52
C PHE A 107 -7.82 -13.37 7.00
N GLU A 108 -8.43 -14.04 7.98
CA GLU A 108 -9.69 -13.60 8.57
C GLU A 108 -9.55 -12.23 9.27
N GLU A 109 -8.41 -12.00 9.94
CA GLU A 109 -8.12 -10.71 10.55
C GLU A 109 -7.92 -9.61 9.51
N HIS A 110 -7.21 -9.91 8.43
CA HIS A 110 -7.04 -9.01 7.30
C HIS A 110 -8.39 -8.57 6.71
N ILE A 111 -9.29 -9.53 6.43
CA ILE A 111 -10.64 -9.19 5.94
C ILE A 111 -11.40 -8.34 6.97
N ARG A 112 -11.29 -8.64 8.27
CA ARG A 112 -11.87 -7.80 9.33
C ARG A 112 -11.30 -6.38 9.31
N TYR A 113 -9.99 -6.20 9.11
CA TYR A 113 -9.35 -4.89 9.01
C TYR A 113 -9.78 -4.12 7.76
N CYS A 114 -9.93 -4.79 6.61
CA CYS A 114 -10.52 -4.19 5.41
C CYS A 114 -11.94 -3.68 5.70
N LYS A 115 -12.76 -4.44 6.44
CA LYS A 115 -14.08 -3.99 6.88
C LYS A 115 -14.01 -2.79 7.83
N ASP A 116 -13.06 -2.78 8.76
CA ASP A 116 -12.88 -1.64 9.68
C ASP A 116 -12.45 -0.37 8.94
N VAL A 117 -11.65 -0.49 7.88
CA VAL A 117 -11.35 0.63 6.95
C VAL A 117 -12.63 1.13 6.27
N LEU A 118 -13.45 0.24 5.72
CA LEU A 118 -14.69 0.62 5.02
C LEU A 118 -15.76 1.21 5.96
N ARG A 119 -15.82 0.76 7.22
CA ARG A 119 -16.71 1.32 8.26
C ARG A 119 -16.42 2.80 8.58
N MET A 120 -15.24 3.30 8.23
CA MET A 120 -14.91 4.72 8.35
C MET A 120 -15.62 5.58 7.30
N GLY A 121 -16.31 4.97 6.34
CA GLY A 121 -17.11 5.64 5.32
C GLY A 121 -16.27 6.42 4.30
N PRO A 122 -15.27 5.80 3.66
CA PRO A 122 -14.37 6.49 2.75
C PRO A 122 -15.10 7.12 1.56
N ASP A 123 -14.63 8.29 1.15
CA ASP A 123 -15.04 8.98 -0.08
C ASP A 123 -14.13 8.58 -1.26
N LEU A 124 -12.90 8.16 -0.96
CA LEU A 124 -11.93 7.61 -1.91
C LEU A 124 -11.32 6.33 -1.33
N ILE A 125 -10.98 5.37 -2.20
CA ILE A 125 -10.19 4.20 -1.79
C ILE A 125 -8.90 4.05 -2.60
N ALA A 126 -7.87 3.50 -1.96
CA ALA A 126 -6.66 3.05 -2.63
C ALA A 126 -6.38 1.60 -2.23
N ASP A 127 -6.34 0.72 -3.22
CA ASP A 127 -6.34 -0.72 -3.01
C ASP A 127 -5.12 -1.39 -3.65
N ASN A 128 -4.77 -2.54 -3.10
CA ASN A 128 -3.68 -3.39 -3.52
C ASN A 128 -4.16 -4.83 -3.47
N GLY A 129 -4.65 -5.30 -4.61
CA GLY A 129 -5.21 -6.63 -4.75
C GLY A 129 -6.73 -6.64 -4.93
N ALA A 130 -7.43 -5.51 -4.86
CA ALA A 130 -8.89 -5.36 -5.02
C ALA A 130 -9.76 -5.90 -3.85
N ASP A 131 -9.23 -6.03 -2.63
CA ASP A 131 -10.00 -6.56 -1.50
C ASP A 131 -11.01 -5.55 -0.93
N LEU A 132 -10.72 -4.25 -0.95
CA LEU A 132 -11.71 -3.23 -0.60
C LEU A 132 -12.80 -3.16 -1.67
N HIS A 133 -12.43 -3.21 -2.94
CA HIS A 133 -13.37 -3.23 -4.06
C HIS A 133 -14.33 -4.42 -3.95
N GLU A 134 -13.80 -5.62 -3.72
CA GLU A 134 -14.62 -6.82 -3.58
C GLU A 134 -15.62 -6.71 -2.42
N LEU A 135 -15.18 -6.22 -1.26
CA LEU A 135 -16.05 -6.05 -0.10
C LEU A 135 -17.16 -5.04 -0.37
N ILE A 136 -16.87 -3.92 -1.03
CA ILE A 136 -17.90 -2.93 -1.40
C ILE A 136 -18.93 -3.53 -2.36
N LEU A 137 -18.50 -4.36 -3.30
CA LEU A 137 -19.37 -4.97 -4.31
C LEU A 137 -20.22 -6.11 -3.76
N ARG A 138 -19.65 -6.96 -2.91
CA ARG A 138 -20.24 -8.24 -2.50
C ARG A 138 -20.83 -8.23 -1.10
N ASP A 139 -20.32 -7.42 -0.19
CA ASP A 139 -20.80 -7.40 1.19
C ASP A 139 -21.97 -6.40 1.35
N PRO A 140 -23.16 -6.86 1.77
CA PRO A 140 -24.31 -5.98 1.99
C PRO A 140 -24.05 -4.84 2.99
N GLU A 141 -23.10 -4.99 3.92
CA GLU A 141 -22.72 -3.95 4.87
C GLU A 141 -22.22 -2.68 4.16
N PHE A 142 -21.51 -2.84 3.04
CA PHE A 142 -20.81 -1.75 2.34
C PHE A 142 -21.47 -1.32 1.04
N LYS A 143 -22.62 -1.89 0.69
CA LYS A 143 -23.34 -1.56 -0.55
C LYS A 143 -23.66 -0.07 -0.69
N HIS A 144 -23.89 0.62 0.43
CA HIS A 144 -24.13 2.06 0.46
C HIS A 144 -22.93 2.91 -0.01
N LEU A 145 -21.71 2.37 0.01
CA LEU A 145 -20.51 3.05 -0.49
C LEU A 145 -20.45 3.07 -2.02
N GLN A 146 -21.15 2.17 -2.71
CA GLN A 146 -21.16 2.12 -4.18
C GLN A 146 -21.67 3.43 -4.80
N GLU A 147 -22.64 4.09 -4.15
CA GLU A 147 -23.21 5.36 -4.60
C GLU A 147 -22.44 6.58 -4.07
N LYS A 148 -21.64 6.41 -3.00
CA LYS A 148 -20.94 7.50 -2.30
C LYS A 148 -19.51 7.70 -2.81
N LEU A 149 -18.83 6.64 -3.22
CA LEU A 149 -17.43 6.68 -3.62
C LEU A 149 -17.20 7.61 -4.80
N LEU A 150 -16.29 8.56 -4.62
CA LEU A 150 -15.87 9.52 -5.64
C LEU A 150 -14.90 8.90 -6.64
N GLY A 151 -14.17 7.86 -6.21
CA GLY A 151 -13.23 7.13 -7.05
C GLY A 151 -12.29 6.24 -6.25
N ALA A 152 -11.52 5.45 -6.99
CA ALA A 152 -10.61 4.46 -6.45
C ALA A 152 -9.30 4.36 -7.24
N THR A 153 -8.30 3.74 -6.63
CA THR A 153 -7.10 3.29 -7.33
C THR A 153 -6.79 1.83 -7.02
N GLU A 154 -6.25 1.09 -7.99
CA GLU A 154 -5.73 -0.28 -7.79
C GLU A 154 -4.27 -0.36 -8.25
N GLU A 155 -3.40 -0.85 -7.37
CA GLU A 155 -1.95 -0.84 -7.60
C GLU A 155 -1.40 -2.05 -8.35
N THR A 156 -2.03 -3.22 -8.22
CA THR A 156 -1.44 -4.49 -8.65
C THR A 156 -2.01 -5.03 -9.96
N THR A 157 -1.24 -5.88 -10.63
CA THR A 157 -1.72 -6.64 -11.79
C THR A 157 -2.88 -7.57 -11.40
N THR A 158 -2.78 -8.25 -10.26
CA THR A 158 -3.81 -9.20 -9.79
C THR A 158 -5.13 -8.49 -9.51
N GLY A 159 -5.09 -7.39 -8.76
CA GLY A 159 -6.28 -6.59 -8.51
C GLY A 159 -6.84 -6.01 -9.81
N ALA A 160 -5.99 -5.50 -10.70
CA ALA A 160 -6.44 -5.02 -12.02
C ALA A 160 -7.16 -6.10 -12.84
N ASN A 161 -6.70 -7.34 -12.80
CA ASN A 161 -7.36 -8.45 -13.49
C ASN A 161 -8.69 -8.80 -12.82
N ARG A 162 -8.74 -8.90 -11.49
CA ARG A 162 -10.00 -9.07 -10.73
C ARG A 162 -11.01 -8.00 -11.11
N LEU A 163 -10.60 -6.73 -11.19
CA LEU A 163 -11.46 -5.62 -11.59
C LEU A 163 -12.03 -5.77 -13.01
N ARG A 164 -11.19 -6.20 -13.96
CA ARG A 164 -11.61 -6.36 -15.37
C ARG A 164 -12.46 -7.60 -15.62
N GLU A 165 -12.16 -8.70 -14.93
CA GLU A 165 -12.77 -10.01 -15.16
C GLU A 165 -14.02 -10.21 -14.29
N ASP A 166 -13.91 -9.90 -13.00
CA ASP A 166 -14.93 -10.21 -12.00
C ASP A 166 -15.84 -9.01 -11.67
N PHE A 167 -15.38 -7.78 -11.94
CA PHE A 167 -16.03 -6.55 -11.48
C PHE A 167 -16.30 -5.55 -12.62
N SER A 168 -16.77 -6.03 -13.77
CA SER A 168 -17.13 -5.19 -14.93
C SER A 168 -18.26 -4.15 -14.70
N SER A 169 -18.82 -4.08 -13.50
CA SER A 169 -19.99 -3.27 -13.12
C SER A 169 -19.73 -2.29 -11.97
N GLU A 170 -18.48 -1.98 -11.63
CA GLU A 170 -18.20 -0.94 -10.63
C GLU A 170 -18.85 0.39 -10.99
N GLN A 171 -19.43 1.05 -9.99
CA GLN A 171 -20.21 2.28 -10.18
C GLN A 171 -19.37 3.56 -9.99
N TRP A 172 -18.13 3.44 -9.53
CA TRP A 172 -17.21 4.54 -9.32
C TRP A 172 -16.02 4.46 -10.28
N PRO A 173 -15.36 5.60 -10.58
CA PRO A 173 -14.17 5.59 -11.43
C PRO A 173 -12.96 4.99 -10.69
N THR A 174 -12.35 3.97 -11.28
CA THR A 174 -11.15 3.31 -10.75
C THR A 174 -9.94 3.52 -11.66
N LEU A 175 -8.87 4.11 -11.13
CA LEU A 175 -7.59 4.26 -11.83
C LEU A 175 -6.67 3.06 -11.54
N ILE A 176 -6.37 2.28 -12.58
CA ILE A 176 -5.42 1.16 -12.49
C ILE A 176 -3.99 1.70 -12.60
N ILE A 177 -3.29 1.83 -11.48
CA ILE A 177 -1.93 2.39 -11.41
C ILE A 177 -0.95 1.47 -12.16
N ASN A 178 -1.17 0.15 -12.13
CA ASN A 178 -0.34 -0.82 -12.83
C ASN A 178 -0.28 -0.61 -14.36
N ASP A 179 -1.27 0.05 -14.96
CA ASP A 179 -1.27 0.36 -16.38
C ASP A 179 -0.40 1.58 -16.74
N THR A 180 0.03 2.36 -15.75
CA THR A 180 0.88 3.52 -16.01
C THR A 180 2.28 3.10 -16.45
N LEU A 181 2.88 3.85 -17.38
CA LEU A 181 4.24 3.57 -17.86
C LEU A 181 5.26 3.64 -16.72
N SER A 182 5.09 4.61 -15.83
CA SER A 182 5.99 4.78 -14.67
C SER A 182 5.97 3.56 -13.75
N LYS A 183 4.80 2.96 -13.47
CA LYS A 183 4.71 1.77 -12.63
C LYS A 183 5.38 0.55 -13.29
N ARG A 184 5.07 0.31 -14.57
CA ARG A 184 5.65 -0.82 -15.33
C ARG A 184 7.17 -0.70 -15.53
N ILE A 185 7.67 0.50 -15.77
CA ILE A 185 9.10 0.71 -16.04
C ILE A 185 9.88 0.83 -14.74
N ILE A 186 9.43 1.60 -13.76
CA ILE A 186 10.26 1.90 -12.58
C ILE A 186 10.15 0.78 -11.55
N GLU A 187 8.94 0.34 -11.21
CA GLU A 187 8.75 -0.59 -10.11
C GLU A 187 8.87 -2.04 -10.55
N ASN A 188 8.08 -2.47 -11.54
CA ASN A 188 8.09 -3.88 -11.98
C ASN A 188 9.46 -4.29 -12.56
N ARG A 189 10.17 -3.39 -13.25
CA ARG A 189 11.46 -3.71 -13.89
C ARG A 189 12.66 -3.50 -12.96
N PHE A 190 12.71 -2.42 -12.19
CA PHE A 190 13.90 -2.07 -11.39
C PHE A 190 13.71 -2.28 -9.89
N GLY A 191 12.48 -2.28 -9.36
CA GLY A 191 12.19 -2.51 -7.96
C GLY A 191 12.23 -3.99 -7.57
N VAL A 192 11.38 -4.80 -8.21
CA VAL A 192 11.15 -6.21 -7.84
C VAL A 192 12.42 -7.06 -7.90
N GLY A 193 13.27 -6.85 -8.90
CA GLY A 193 14.50 -7.65 -9.05
C GLY A 193 15.44 -7.55 -7.84
N SER A 194 15.59 -6.35 -7.27
CA SER A 194 16.49 -6.12 -6.13
C SER A 194 15.97 -6.75 -4.85
N SER A 195 14.67 -6.62 -4.56
CA SER A 195 14.05 -7.13 -3.34
C SER A 195 13.97 -8.67 -3.32
N VAL A 196 13.81 -9.32 -4.47
CA VAL A 196 13.85 -10.79 -4.57
C VAL A 196 15.24 -11.31 -4.19
N VAL A 197 16.30 -10.71 -4.75
CA VAL A 197 17.69 -11.10 -4.46
C VAL A 197 18.01 -10.90 -2.98
N GLU A 198 17.62 -9.74 -2.43
CA GLU A 198 17.77 -9.43 -1.01
C GLU A 198 17.01 -10.45 -0.14
N SER A 199 15.74 -10.72 -0.46
CA SER A 199 14.91 -11.64 0.32
C SER A 199 15.46 -13.07 0.33
N ILE A 200 15.95 -13.57 -0.81
CA ILE A 200 16.60 -14.89 -0.87
C ILE A 200 17.86 -14.91 -0.01
N ALA A 201 18.70 -13.87 -0.12
CA ALA A 201 19.93 -13.78 0.67
C ALA A 201 19.63 -13.78 2.17
N HIS A 202 18.66 -12.97 2.62
CA HIS A 202 18.27 -12.87 4.03
C HIS A 202 17.58 -14.12 4.56
N ALA A 203 16.70 -14.75 3.78
CA ALA A 203 15.95 -15.92 4.23
C ALA A 203 16.82 -17.18 4.33
N THR A 204 17.82 -17.30 3.46
CA THR A 204 18.59 -18.55 3.32
C THR A 204 20.03 -18.46 3.80
N ASN A 205 20.56 -17.25 4.01
CA ASN A 205 21.98 -16.99 4.23
C ASN A 205 22.90 -17.63 3.17
N VAL A 206 22.37 -17.90 1.95
CA VAL A 206 23.13 -18.54 0.90
C VAL A 206 24.10 -17.56 0.24
N MET A 207 25.32 -18.02 -0.06
CA MET A 207 26.21 -17.28 -0.95
C MET A 207 25.67 -17.37 -2.38
N LEU A 208 25.23 -16.23 -2.92
CA LEU A 208 24.68 -16.14 -4.27
C LEU A 208 25.76 -16.27 -5.36
N HIS A 209 27.02 -15.96 -5.03
CA HIS A 209 28.15 -16.06 -5.96
C HIS A 209 28.28 -17.50 -6.51
N GLY A 210 28.35 -17.61 -7.84
CA GLY A 210 28.49 -18.90 -8.53
C GLY A 210 27.22 -19.76 -8.59
N LYS A 211 26.07 -19.23 -8.16
CA LYS A 211 24.77 -19.92 -8.29
C LYS A 211 24.11 -19.58 -9.63
N ASN A 212 23.43 -20.56 -10.22
CA ASN A 212 22.58 -20.34 -11.39
C ASN A 212 21.15 -20.05 -10.92
N PHE A 213 20.61 -18.90 -11.34
CA PHE A 213 19.20 -18.55 -11.13
C PHE A 213 18.41 -18.88 -12.38
N ILE A 214 17.34 -19.65 -12.23
CA ILE A 214 16.42 -19.98 -13.31
C ILE A 214 15.09 -19.26 -13.00
N PRO A 215 14.86 -18.07 -13.58
CA PRO A 215 13.54 -17.46 -13.51
C PRO A 215 12.56 -18.31 -14.32
N GLU A 216 11.39 -18.59 -13.77
CA GLU A 216 10.29 -19.14 -14.55
C GLU A 216 9.79 -18.04 -15.49
N GLN A 217 9.99 -18.20 -16.81
CA GLN A 217 9.44 -17.29 -17.80
C GLN A 217 8.64 -18.06 -18.84
N ASP A 218 7.33 -17.79 -18.86
CA ASP A 218 6.57 -17.65 -20.10
C ASP A 218 6.02 -16.21 -20.14
N THR A 219 6.86 -15.27 -20.56
CA THR A 219 6.54 -14.13 -21.45
C THR A 219 7.64 -13.05 -21.40
N VAL A 220 8.18 -12.75 -22.60
CA VAL A 220 9.20 -11.75 -22.93
C VAL A 220 10.66 -12.13 -22.64
N SER A 221 11.31 -12.64 -23.69
CA SER A 221 12.76 -12.78 -23.78
C SER A 221 13.45 -11.41 -23.69
N TRP A 222 14.19 -11.18 -22.62
CA TRP A 222 15.15 -10.09 -22.55
C TRP A 222 16.57 -10.67 -22.62
N ARG A 223 17.19 -10.59 -23.80
CA ARG A 223 18.65 -10.71 -23.92
C ARG A 223 19.25 -9.33 -23.70
N TYR A 224 19.74 -9.08 -22.49
CA TYR A 224 20.87 -8.18 -22.27
C TYR A 224 21.89 -8.92 -21.39
N PRO A 225 23.18 -8.88 -21.74
CA PRO A 225 24.20 -9.44 -20.86
C PRO A 225 24.26 -8.54 -19.62
N LEU A 226 23.82 -9.07 -18.47
CA LEU A 226 24.31 -8.59 -17.20
C LEU A 226 25.79 -8.96 -17.16
N SER A 227 26.67 -8.10 -17.67
CA SER A 227 28.07 -8.18 -17.30
C SER A 227 28.18 -7.76 -15.83
N LEU A 228 28.89 -8.56 -15.05
CA LEU A 228 29.19 -8.32 -13.63
C LEU A 228 29.95 -6.99 -13.36
N GLU A 229 30.28 -6.22 -14.40
CA GLU A 229 31.08 -4.99 -14.31
C GLU A 229 30.34 -3.81 -13.67
N MET A 230 29.02 -3.85 -13.49
CA MET A 230 28.27 -2.78 -12.80
C MET A 230 28.23 -2.91 -11.26
N LEU A 231 28.82 -3.98 -10.69
CA LEU A 231 28.84 -4.24 -9.24
C LEU A 231 30.26 -4.22 -8.64
N MET A 232 31.26 -3.73 -9.39
CA MET A 232 32.58 -3.34 -8.88
C MET A 232 32.78 -1.83 -9.06
#